data_AF-A0A1H6N4H5-F1
#
_entry.id   AF-A0A1H6N4H5-F1
#
_cell.length_a   1.000
_cell.length_b   1.000
_cell.length_c   1.000
_cell.angle_alpha   90.00
_cell.angle_beta   90.00
_cell.angle_gamma   90.00
#
_symmetry.space_group_name_H-M   'P 1'
#
loop_
_entity.id
_entity.type
_entity.pdbx_description
1 polymer ?
#
loop_
_entity_poly.entity_id
_entity_poly.type
_entity_poly.pdbx_seq_one_letter_code
_entity_poly.pdbx_strand_id
1 'polypeptide(L)'
;MSKPSSKTPKPAAAKPAAPKPKPLPLDEAILDALTRNGAGTLSPPEIAHVIEPEGDWHALLMPIRRAAVTLALADRLVIYRKGKPVEDPNDFRGVYRLGLPKAE
;
A
#
# COMPACT_ATOMS: atom_id res chain seq x y z
N MET A 1 26.29 -33.84 -28.19
CA MET A 1 25.37 -34.04 -27.04
C MET A 1 24.61 -32.74 -26.75
N SER A 2 23.29 -32.88 -26.62
CA SER A 2 22.32 -32.11 -25.80
C SER A 2 22.45 -30.59 -25.56
N LYS A 3 21.43 -29.84 -26.03
CA LYS A 3 20.84 -28.60 -25.42
C LYS A 3 20.55 -28.80 -23.92
N PRO A 4 20.33 -27.77 -23.05
CA PRO A 4 19.57 -26.53 -23.28
C PRO A 4 20.16 -25.31 -22.49
N SER A 5 19.58 -24.13 -22.26
CA SER A 5 18.24 -23.57 -22.41
C SER A 5 18.35 -22.04 -22.37
N SER A 6 17.68 -21.35 -23.28
CA SER A 6 17.39 -19.92 -23.23
C SER A 6 16.39 -19.61 -22.10
N LYS A 7 16.65 -18.55 -21.32
CA LYS A 7 15.57 -17.75 -20.71
C LYS A 7 16.04 -16.34 -20.35
N THR A 8 15.75 -15.40 -21.23
CA THR A 8 15.40 -14.02 -20.89
C THR A 8 13.93 -13.83 -21.29
N PRO A 9 13.20 -12.78 -20.89
CA PRO A 9 13.48 -11.73 -19.90
C PRO A 9 12.26 -11.41 -18.99
N LYS A 10 12.43 -10.58 -17.95
CA LYS A 10 11.39 -9.62 -17.55
C LYS A 10 12.03 -8.38 -16.92
N PRO A 11 12.18 -7.28 -17.67
CA PRO A 11 12.39 -5.99 -17.04
C PRO A 11 11.04 -5.59 -16.45
N ALA A 12 10.88 -5.69 -15.13
CA ALA A 12 9.78 -5.00 -14.49
C ALA A 12 10.10 -3.52 -14.59
N ALA A 13 9.49 -2.90 -15.58
CA ALA A 13 9.64 -1.50 -15.96
C ALA A 13 9.81 -0.57 -14.76
N ALA A 14 10.92 0.16 -14.76
CA ALA A 14 11.02 1.41 -14.03
C ALA A 14 9.88 2.32 -14.51
N LYS A 15 8.82 2.42 -13.72
CA LYS A 15 7.82 3.47 -13.91
C LYS A 15 8.50 4.81 -13.63
N PRO A 16 8.28 5.83 -14.48
CA PRO A 16 8.95 7.12 -14.35
C PRO A 16 8.67 7.68 -12.97
N ALA A 17 9.74 8.10 -12.28
CA ALA A 17 9.69 8.73 -10.98
C ALA A 17 8.70 9.89 -11.04
N ALA A 18 7.53 9.67 -10.45
CA ALA A 18 6.54 10.73 -10.28
C ALA A 18 7.22 11.85 -9.47
N PRO A 19 7.00 13.12 -9.84
CA PRO A 19 7.66 14.25 -9.20
C PRO A 19 7.38 14.18 -7.69
N LYS A 20 8.42 14.39 -6.87
CA LYS A 20 8.31 14.41 -5.41
C LYS A 20 7.09 15.28 -5.05
N PRO A 21 5.96 14.70 -4.59
CA PRO A 21 4.82 15.52 -4.21
C PRO A 21 5.27 16.37 -3.01
N LYS A 22 4.69 17.57 -2.86
CA LYS A 22 4.74 18.28 -1.57
C LYS A 22 4.50 17.28 -0.43
N PRO A 23 5.10 17.45 0.76
CA PRO A 23 4.78 16.59 1.90
C PRO A 23 3.30 16.75 2.22
N LEU A 24 2.49 15.85 1.66
CA LEU A 24 1.11 15.66 2.05
C LEU A 24 1.14 15.08 3.47
N PRO A 25 0.14 15.39 4.31
CA PRO A 25 -0.11 14.61 5.50
C PRO A 25 -0.12 13.12 5.14
N LEU A 26 0.45 12.27 6.00
CA LEU A 26 0.62 10.84 5.73
C LEU A 26 -0.72 10.18 5.33
N ASP A 27 -1.81 10.58 5.98
CA ASP A 27 -3.17 10.12 5.71
C ASP A 27 -3.58 10.37 4.25
N GLU A 28 -3.30 11.56 3.72
CA GLU A 28 -3.60 11.92 2.32
C GLU A 28 -2.70 11.15 1.35
N ALA A 29 -1.42 10.97 1.71
CA ALA A 29 -0.49 10.17 0.90
C ALA A 29 -0.93 8.69 0.80
N ILE A 30 -1.46 8.12 1.88
CA ILE A 30 -2.03 6.76 1.89
C ILE A 30 -3.24 6.68 0.95
N LEU A 31 -4.18 7.64 1.06
CA LEU A 31 -5.37 7.66 0.21
C LEU A 31 -5.03 7.86 -1.27
N ASP A 32 -4.07 8.73 -1.59
CA ASP A 32 -3.57 8.93 -2.95
C ASP A 32 -2.91 7.65 -3.50
N ALA A 33 -2.09 6.97 -2.70
CA ALA A 33 -1.48 5.69 -3.09
C ALA A 33 -2.55 4.62 -3.41
N LEU A 34 -3.59 4.50 -2.57
CA LEU A 34 -4.71 3.59 -2.82
C LEU A 34 -5.53 4.00 -4.05
N THR A 35 -5.77 5.29 -4.23
CA THR A 35 -6.50 5.82 -5.40
C THR A 35 -5.77 5.50 -6.70
N ARG A 36 -4.44 5.67 -6.74
CA ARG A 36 -3.62 5.32 -7.91
C ARG A 36 -3.58 3.82 -8.19
N ASN A 37 -3.77 2.99 -7.17
CA ASN A 37 -3.88 1.54 -7.31
C ASN A 37 -5.26 1.10 -7.86
N GLY A 38 -6.27 1.96 -7.81
CA GLY A 38 -7.63 1.67 -8.26
C GLY A 38 -8.40 0.77 -7.30
N ALA A 39 -9.20 -0.16 -7.82
CA ALA A 39 -10.07 -1.03 -7.01
C ALA A 39 -9.32 -2.11 -6.19
N GLY A 40 -7.99 -2.12 -6.22
CA GLY A 40 -7.16 -3.06 -5.48
C GLY A 40 -6.96 -2.64 -4.02
N THR A 41 -6.22 -3.48 -3.29
CA THR A 41 -5.73 -3.16 -1.94
C THR A 41 -4.21 -3.27 -1.91
N LEU A 42 -3.58 -2.55 -0.98
CA LEU A 42 -2.13 -2.53 -0.79
C LEU A 42 -1.77 -2.93 0.64
N SER A 43 -0.60 -3.52 0.82
CA SER A 43 0.00 -3.75 2.13
C SER A 43 0.72 -2.47 2.64
N PRO A 44 1.02 -2.38 3.95
CA PRO A 44 1.76 -1.24 4.49
C PRO A 44 3.14 -1.04 3.85
N PRO A 45 3.96 -2.09 3.59
CA PRO A 45 5.21 -1.94 2.87
C PRO A 45 5.02 -1.41 1.44
N GLU A 46 4.00 -1.87 0.71
CA GLU A 46 3.71 -1.36 -0.64
C GLU A 46 3.38 0.14 -0.60
N ILE A 47 2.59 0.58 0.37
CA ILE A 47 2.27 2.00 0.56
C ILE A 47 3.52 2.79 0.98
N ALA A 48 4.33 2.25 1.90
CA ALA A 48 5.57 2.89 2.33
C ALA A 48 6.54 3.11 1.16
N HIS A 49 6.68 2.12 0.27
CA HIS A 49 7.50 2.24 -0.95
C HIS A 49 6.95 3.25 -1.96
N VAL A 50 5.63 3.46 -2.02
CA VAL A 50 5.03 4.51 -2.87
C VAL A 50 5.35 5.90 -2.32
N ILE A 51 5.36 6.06 -0.99
CA ILE A 51 5.57 7.34 -0.31
C ILE A 51 7.06 7.70 -0.23
N GLU A 52 7.90 6.75 0.15
CA GLU A 52 9.34 6.93 0.38
C GLU A 52 10.13 5.81 -0.32
N PRO A 53 10.32 5.89 -1.65
CA PRO A 53 10.99 4.85 -2.42
C PRO A 53 12.51 4.78 -2.19
N GLU A 54 13.15 5.92 -1.87
CA GLU A 54 14.61 6.04 -1.76
C GLU A 54 15.11 6.20 -0.31
N GLY A 55 14.20 6.41 0.65
CA GLY A 55 14.51 6.59 2.07
C GLY A 55 14.16 5.38 2.95
N ASP A 56 14.07 5.65 4.26
CA ASP A 56 13.75 4.63 5.28
C ASP A 56 12.24 4.36 5.35
N TRP A 57 11.75 3.60 4.38
CA TRP A 57 10.35 3.18 4.32
C TRP A 57 9.92 2.31 5.52
N HIS A 58 10.86 1.62 6.19
CA HIS A 58 10.52 0.80 7.36
C HIS A 58 10.06 1.68 8.53
N ALA A 59 10.62 2.88 8.67
CA ALA A 59 10.19 3.85 9.67
C ALA A 59 8.73 4.30 9.47
N LEU A 60 8.17 4.17 8.26
CA LEU A 60 6.78 4.53 7.97
C LEU A 60 5.77 3.45 8.36
N LEU A 61 6.18 2.21 8.65
CA LEU A 61 5.23 1.11 8.87
C LEU A 61 4.31 1.34 10.08
N MET A 62 4.86 1.82 11.20
CA MET A 62 4.07 2.16 12.39
C MET A 62 3.22 3.42 12.20
N PRO A 63 3.74 4.53 11.65
CA PRO A 63 2.92 5.67 11.23
C PRO A 63 1.77 5.29 10.30
N ILE A 64 2.02 4.48 9.26
CA ILE A 64 0.99 4.00 8.32
C ILE A 64 -0.07 3.19 9.04
N ARG A 65 0.31 2.31 9.98
CA ARG A 65 -0.67 1.56 10.77
C ARG A 65 -1.58 2.50 11.56
N ARG A 66 -1.02 3.50 12.25
CA ARG A 66 -1.80 4.46 13.04
C ARG A 66 -2.74 5.28 12.15
N ALA A 67 -2.22 5.83 11.05
CA ALA A 67 -3.00 6.55 10.05
C ALA A 67 -4.14 5.69 9.47
N ALA A 68 -3.86 4.43 9.14
CA ALA A 68 -4.86 3.51 8.63
C ALA A 68 -6.00 3.26 9.63
N VAL A 69 -5.68 3.15 10.93
CA VAL A 69 -6.70 3.04 11.98
C VAL A 69 -7.55 4.30 12.04
N THR A 70 -6.93 5.49 12.08
CA THR A 70 -7.64 6.77 12.08
C THR A 70 -8.56 6.92 10.86
N LEU A 71 -8.06 6.59 9.67
CA LEU A 71 -8.82 6.65 8.42
C LEU A 71 -9.96 5.64 8.38
N ALA A 72 -9.76 4.44 8.93
CA ALA A 72 -10.79 3.42 9.00
C ALA A 72 -11.91 3.78 9.98
N LEU A 73 -11.56 4.36 11.13
CA LEU A 73 -12.53 4.90 12.08
C LEU A 73 -13.33 6.09 11.53
N ALA A 74 -12.80 6.76 10.50
CA ALA A 74 -13.46 7.84 9.78
C ALA A 74 -14.17 7.37 8.48
N ASP A 75 -14.31 6.06 8.26
CA ASP A 75 -14.92 5.46 7.06
C ASP A 75 -14.27 5.88 5.73
N ARG A 76 -13.02 6.36 5.75
CA ARG A 76 -12.27 6.78 4.55
C ARG A 76 -11.44 5.67 3.92
N LEU A 77 -11.25 4.58 4.65
CA LEU A 77 -10.40 3.44 4.28
C LEU A 77 -10.97 2.18 4.91
N VAL A 78 -10.74 1.03 4.30
CA VAL A 78 -11.09 -0.28 4.87
C VAL A 78 -9.83 -1.10 5.12
N ILE A 79 -9.70 -1.63 6.34
CA ILE A 79 -8.65 -2.56 6.71
C ILE A 79 -9.15 -3.99 6.46
N TYR A 80 -8.40 -4.76 5.68
CA TYR A 80 -8.71 -6.13 5.34
C TYR A 80 -7.74 -7.11 5.99
N ARG A 81 -8.27 -8.23 6.46
CA ARG A 81 -7.50 -9.37 6.95
C ARG A 81 -8.07 -10.65 6.37
N LYS A 82 -7.19 -11.50 5.82
CA LYS A 82 -7.60 -12.73 5.11
C LYS A 82 -8.71 -12.48 4.07
N GLY A 83 -8.65 -11.32 3.38
CA GLY A 83 -9.61 -10.91 2.36
C GLY A 83 -10.94 -10.34 2.87
N LYS A 84 -11.17 -10.29 4.19
CA LYS A 84 -12.39 -9.74 4.79
C LYS A 84 -12.12 -8.40 5.47
N PRO A 85 -13.07 -7.45 5.44
CA PRO A 85 -12.99 -6.26 6.29
C PRO A 85 -12.82 -6.67 7.75
N VAL A 86 -12.00 -5.93 8.48
CA VAL A 86 -11.85 -6.06 9.92
C VAL A 86 -13.04 -5.37 10.60
N GLU A 87 -13.59 -6.00 11.64
CA GLU A 87 -14.72 -5.47 12.41
C GLU A 87 -14.31 -4.31 13.34
N ASP A 88 -13.20 -4.45 14.08
CA ASP A 88 -12.61 -3.40 14.90
C ASP A 88 -11.23 -2.95 14.37
N PRO A 89 -11.11 -1.74 13.80
CA PRO A 89 -9.83 -1.19 13.37
C PRO A 89 -8.77 -1.11 14.47
N ASN A 90 -9.14 -1.10 15.76
CA ASN A 90 -8.17 -1.02 16.86
C ASN A 90 -7.59 -2.38 17.26
N ASP A 91 -8.28 -3.50 16.98
CA ASP A 91 -7.86 -4.85 17.37
C ASP A 91 -7.70 -5.81 16.18
N PHE A 92 -6.78 -5.48 15.26
CA PHE A 92 -6.29 -6.43 14.26
C PHE A 92 -4.80 -6.72 14.42
N ARG A 93 -4.44 -7.97 14.11
CA ARG A 93 -3.07 -8.49 14.22
C ARG A 93 -2.65 -9.27 12.97
N GLY A 94 -1.34 -9.31 12.76
CA GLY A 94 -0.71 -10.02 11.65
C GLY A 94 -0.84 -9.26 10.33
N VAL A 95 -0.73 -9.98 9.21
CA VAL A 95 -0.77 -9.39 7.87
C VAL A 95 -2.15 -8.80 7.58
N TYR A 96 -2.16 -7.56 7.11
CA TYR A 96 -3.35 -6.81 6.74
C TYR A 96 -3.12 -6.06 5.43
N ARG A 97 -4.22 -5.70 4.77
CA ARG A 97 -4.24 -4.91 3.54
C ARG A 97 -5.18 -3.72 3.71
N LEU A 98 -4.93 -2.66 2.98
CA LEU A 98 -5.68 -1.41 3.02
C LEU A 98 -6.34 -1.18 1.66
N GLY A 99 -7.60 -0.74 1.66
CA GLY A 99 -8.34 -0.44 0.45
C GLY A 99 -9.23 0.77 0.62
N LEU A 100 -9.66 1.34 -0.50
CA LEU A 100 -10.73 2.34 -0.48
C LEU A 100 -12.07 1.67 -0.13
N PRO A 101 -12.99 2.37 0.55
CA PRO A 101 -14.36 1.91 0.70
C PRO A 101 -14.96 1.60 -0.66
N LYS A 102 -15.66 0.48 -0.77
CA LYS A 102 -16.44 0.20 -1.98
C LYS A 102 -17.66 1.11 -1.94
N ALA A 103 -17.86 1.90 -3.00
CA ALA A 103 -19.14 2.55 -3.21
C ALA A 103 -20.20 1.45 -3.32
N GLU A 104 -21.26 1.57 -2.52
CA GLU A 104 -22.47 0.77 -2.65
C GLU A 104 -23.21 1.11 -3.94
#